data_AF-A0A7Y2RA08-F1
#
_entry.id   AF-A0A7Y2RA08-F1
#
_cell.length_a   1.000
_cell.length_b   1.000
_cell.length_c   1.000
_cell.angle_alpha   90.00
_cell.angle_beta   90.00
_cell.angle_gamma   90.00
#
_symmetry.space_group_name_H-M   'P 1'
#
loop_
_entity.id
_entity.type
_entity.pdbx_description
1 polymer ?
#
loop_
_entity_poly.entity_id
_entity_poly.type
_entity_poly.pdbx_seq_one_letter_code
_entity_poly.pdbx_strand_id
1 'polypeptide(L)'
;MRRVPPVKNLLSAFFISSTLSAAGGPNAAAQTVEPGRCSKEIADIVATIDALMSQAKPNTMGYDELLRKKLPKGPCDIDAIRTTTKQSPYFHWHKVGKHSEMFRLSSKYLVSDFWIDLHTKEIPKEGITVHVKKDEADYL
;
A
#
# COMPACT_ATOMS: atom_id res chain seq x y z
N MET A 1 29.34 5.22 -68.47
CA MET A 1 28.10 5.97 -68.84
C MET A 1 27.12 5.03 -69.52
N ARG A 2 25.89 4.92 -68.99
CA ARG A 2 24.60 4.48 -69.59
C ARG A 2 23.69 4.03 -68.43
N ARG A 3 22.97 4.97 -67.81
CA ARG A 3 21.52 5.28 -68.01
C ARG A 3 20.58 4.12 -67.63
N VAL A 4 20.01 4.27 -66.43
CA VAL A 4 18.82 3.58 -65.91
C VAL A 4 17.57 4.05 -66.66
N PRO A 5 16.54 3.21 -66.78
CA PRO A 5 15.16 3.69 -66.68
C PRO A 5 14.43 3.07 -65.46
N PRO A 6 13.57 3.84 -64.77
CA PRO A 6 12.94 3.46 -63.51
C PRO A 6 11.53 2.91 -63.74
N VAL A 7 11.14 1.80 -63.11
CA VAL A 7 9.73 1.35 -63.18
C VAL A 7 9.28 0.68 -61.88
N LYS A 8 8.49 1.47 -61.14
CA LYS A 8 7.21 1.18 -60.46
C LYS A 8 7.18 0.25 -59.23
N ASN A 9 6.83 0.94 -58.13
CA ASN A 9 5.70 0.66 -57.23
C ASN A 9 5.61 -0.72 -56.57
N LEU A 10 5.79 -0.74 -55.24
CA LEU A 10 4.72 -1.11 -54.31
C LEU A 10 5.09 -0.61 -52.90
N LEU A 11 4.61 0.61 -52.60
CA LEU A 11 4.45 1.08 -51.24
C LEU A 11 3.29 0.29 -50.63
N SER A 12 3.59 -0.66 -49.76
CA SER A 12 2.58 -1.22 -48.85
C SER A 12 2.21 -0.15 -47.84
N ALA A 13 1.16 0.62 -48.17
CA ALA A 13 0.47 1.48 -47.22
C ALA A 13 -0.18 0.58 -46.16
N PHE A 14 0.38 0.59 -44.94
CA PHE A 14 -0.32 0.14 -43.75
C PHE A 14 -1.50 1.10 -43.49
N PHE A 15 -2.67 0.78 -44.04
CA PHE A 15 -3.92 1.35 -43.56
C PHE A 15 -4.30 0.62 -42.26
N ILE A 16 -3.75 1.09 -41.15
CA ILE A 16 -4.36 0.82 -39.84
C ILE A 16 -5.59 1.71 -39.77
N SER A 17 -6.73 1.14 -40.14
CA SER A 17 -8.05 1.69 -39.84
C SER A 17 -8.22 1.77 -38.33
N SER A 18 -7.69 2.83 -37.74
CA SER A 18 -7.96 3.21 -36.36
C SER A 18 -9.33 3.85 -36.35
N THR A 19 -10.38 3.02 -36.29
CA THR A 19 -11.72 3.53 -36.03
C THR A 19 -11.73 4.16 -34.65
N LEU A 20 -11.74 5.49 -34.68
CA LEU A 20 -12.65 6.35 -33.93
C LEU A 20 -12.68 6.13 -32.40
N SER A 21 -11.94 7.00 -31.73
CA SER A 21 -12.24 7.42 -30.36
C SER A 21 -13.66 7.95 -30.25
N ALA A 22 -14.45 7.41 -29.31
CA ALA A 22 -15.26 8.17 -28.35
C ALA A 22 -16.21 7.22 -27.59
N ALA A 23 -15.83 6.87 -26.36
CA ALA A 23 -16.79 6.64 -25.28
C ALA A 23 -16.12 7.10 -23.99
N GLY A 24 -16.48 8.32 -23.57
CA GLY A 24 -16.06 8.86 -22.30
C GLY A 24 -16.59 8.03 -21.14
N GLY A 25 -15.69 7.70 -20.22
CA GLY A 25 -15.96 7.22 -18.88
C GLY A 25 -14.62 7.27 -18.15
N PRO A 26 -14.57 7.71 -16.87
CA PRO A 26 -13.32 7.65 -16.11
C PRO A 26 -13.06 6.17 -15.84
N ASN A 27 -12.37 5.51 -16.76
CA ASN A 27 -11.77 4.22 -16.47
C ASN A 27 -10.65 4.51 -15.47
N ALA A 28 -11.00 4.47 -14.19
CA ALA A 28 -10.06 4.14 -13.13
C ALA A 28 -9.37 2.86 -13.59
N ALA A 29 -8.18 3.01 -14.19
CA ALA A 29 -7.35 1.88 -14.56
C ALA A 29 -7.18 1.07 -13.28
N ALA A 30 -7.77 -0.12 -13.23
CA ALA A 30 -7.56 -1.05 -12.14
C ALA A 30 -6.05 -1.28 -12.07
N GLN A 31 -5.37 -0.64 -11.12
CA GLN A 31 -3.94 -0.79 -10.96
C GLN A 31 -3.65 -2.27 -10.71
N THR A 32 -2.96 -2.89 -11.66
CA THR A 32 -2.49 -4.27 -11.55
C THR A 32 -1.32 -4.27 -10.59
N VAL A 33 -1.54 -4.81 -9.39
CA VAL A 33 -0.50 -4.96 -8.38
C VAL A 33 -0.03 -6.41 -8.37
N GLU A 34 1.29 -6.62 -8.30
CA GLU A 34 1.85 -7.97 -8.21
C GLU A 34 1.37 -8.68 -6.93
N PRO A 35 0.94 -9.96 -7.01
CA PRO A 35 0.58 -10.73 -5.84
C PRO A 35 1.71 -10.78 -4.81
N GLY A 36 1.38 -10.57 -3.54
CA GLY A 36 2.36 -10.54 -2.44
C GLY A 36 3.15 -9.23 -2.30
N ARG A 37 2.90 -8.22 -3.14
CA ARG A 37 3.59 -6.92 -3.03
C ARG A 37 3.35 -6.29 -1.65
N CYS A 38 4.41 -5.71 -1.08
CA CYS A 38 4.47 -5.13 0.25
C CYS A 38 4.42 -6.11 1.44
N SER A 39 4.26 -7.42 1.20
CA SER A 39 4.18 -8.41 2.30
C SER A 39 5.40 -8.41 3.22
N LYS A 40 6.60 -8.29 2.66
CA LYS A 40 7.85 -8.28 3.42
C LYS A 40 8.00 -7.01 4.24
N GLU A 41 7.78 -5.84 3.63
CA GLU A 41 7.85 -4.56 4.32
C GLU A 41 6.83 -4.47 5.47
N ILE A 42 5.61 -4.98 5.25
CA ILE A 42 4.59 -5.07 6.29
C ILE A 42 4.98 -6.08 7.37
N ALA A 43 5.57 -7.22 7.03
CA ALA A 43 6.03 -8.19 8.03
C ALA A 43 7.10 -7.57 8.95
N ASP A 44 8.03 -6.80 8.39
CA ASP A 44 9.06 -6.09 9.17
C ASP A 44 8.45 -5.01 10.08
N ILE A 45 7.43 -4.29 9.61
CA ILE A 45 6.68 -3.32 10.41
C ILE A 45 5.94 -4.02 11.56
N VAL A 46 5.20 -5.08 11.27
CA VAL A 46 4.43 -5.86 12.25
C VAL A 46 5.37 -6.45 13.30
N ALA A 47 6.49 -7.05 12.89
CA ALA A 47 7.49 -7.57 13.83
C ALA A 47 8.09 -6.47 14.72
N THR A 48 8.31 -5.25 14.17
CA THR A 48 8.77 -4.11 14.97
C THR A 48 7.74 -3.70 16.02
N ILE A 49 6.46 -3.69 15.66
CA ILE A 49 5.35 -3.38 16.57
C ILE A 49 5.20 -4.46 17.64
N ASP A 50 5.26 -5.74 17.27
CA ASP A 50 5.17 -6.86 18.20
C ASP A 50 6.31 -6.82 19.23
N ALA A 51 7.53 -6.53 18.79
CA ALA A 51 8.69 -6.36 19.66
C ALA A 51 8.52 -5.18 20.64
N LEU A 52 7.84 -4.12 20.22
CA LEU A 52 7.52 -2.99 21.10
C LEU A 52 6.39 -3.34 22.08
N MET A 53 5.34 -4.02 21.60
CA MET A 53 4.15 -4.40 22.38
C MET A 53 4.42 -5.44 23.46
N SER A 54 5.48 -6.25 23.29
CA SER A 54 5.91 -7.24 24.28
C SER A 54 6.65 -6.63 25.49
N GLN A 55 6.99 -5.34 25.45
CA GLN A 55 7.68 -4.67 26.55
C GLN A 55 6.71 -4.24 27.65
N ALA A 56 7.13 -4.37 28.91
CA ALA A 56 6.31 -4.01 30.07
C ALA A 56 6.16 -2.48 30.28
N LYS A 57 7.09 -1.68 29.73
CA LYS A 57 7.08 -0.20 29.75
C LYS A 57 7.73 0.32 28.45
N PRO A 58 7.03 0.23 27.32
CA PRO A 58 7.61 0.59 26.02
C PRO A 58 7.85 2.10 25.93
N ASN A 59 9.05 2.49 25.49
CA ASN A 59 9.34 3.87 25.11
C ASN A 59 8.90 4.08 23.65
N THR A 60 7.89 4.93 23.43
CA THR A 60 7.35 5.21 22.09
C THR A 60 8.00 6.41 21.41
N MET A 61 8.92 7.12 22.08
CA MET A 61 9.55 8.32 21.54
C MET A 61 10.28 8.00 20.22
N GLY A 62 9.85 8.64 19.12
CA GLY A 62 10.44 8.46 17.79
C GLY A 62 10.03 7.19 17.03
N TYR A 63 9.23 6.29 17.63
CA TYR A 63 8.80 5.06 16.97
C TYR A 63 7.90 5.31 15.76
N ASP A 64 7.02 6.30 15.83
CA ASP A 64 6.17 6.69 14.69
C ASP A 64 7.00 7.08 13.47
N GLU A 65 8.02 7.90 13.66
CA GLU A 65 8.89 8.32 12.56
C GLU A 65 9.70 7.14 11.99
N LEU A 66 10.19 6.26 12.88
CA LEU A 66 10.91 5.04 12.48
C LEU A 66 10.02 4.12 11.64
N LEU A 67 8.77 3.89 12.07
CA LEU A 67 7.82 3.03 11.36
C LEU A 67 7.39 3.66 10.03
N ARG A 68 7.17 4.97 9.99
CA ARG A 68 6.83 5.69 8.75
C ARG A 68 7.93 5.61 7.70
N LYS A 69 9.21 5.56 8.10
CA LYS A 69 10.35 5.36 7.17
C LYS A 69 10.37 3.96 6.55
N LYS A 70 9.78 2.96 7.21
CA LYS A 70 9.68 1.58 6.73
C LYS A 70 8.46 1.34 5.84
N LEU A 71 7.54 2.31 5.73
CA LEU A 71 6.35 2.15 4.91
C LEU A 71 6.73 1.88 3.45
N PRO A 72 6.13 0.85 2.82
CA PRO A 72 6.35 0.61 1.40
C PRO A 72 5.77 1.78 0.60
N LYS A 73 6.40 2.06 -0.54
CA LYS A 73 5.94 3.10 -1.47
C LYS A 73 5.16 2.47 -2.62
N GLY A 74 4.12 3.18 -3.05
CA GLY A 74 3.27 2.79 -4.16
C GLY A 74 2.21 1.74 -3.81
N PRO A 75 1.46 1.27 -4.81
CA PRO A 75 0.35 0.33 -4.61
C PRO A 75 0.80 -1.02 -4.07
N CYS A 76 0.02 -1.57 -3.16
CA CYS A 76 0.28 -2.83 -2.46
C CYS A 76 -0.84 -3.86 -2.70
N ASP A 77 -0.50 -5.13 -2.49
CA ASP A 77 -1.48 -6.21 -2.48
C ASP A 77 -2.21 -6.21 -1.12
N ILE A 78 -3.48 -5.82 -1.15
CA ILE A 78 -4.31 -5.69 0.06
C ILE A 78 -4.44 -7.05 0.78
N ASP A 79 -4.58 -8.16 0.05
CA ASP A 79 -4.78 -9.47 0.64
C ASP A 79 -3.50 -10.00 1.30
N ALA A 80 -2.34 -9.67 0.71
CA ALA A 80 -1.05 -9.92 1.33
C ALA A 80 -0.91 -9.14 2.65
N ILE A 81 -1.24 -7.84 2.65
CA ILE A 81 -1.20 -6.99 3.86
C ILE A 81 -2.13 -7.54 4.95
N ARG A 82 -3.37 -7.91 4.60
CA ARG A 82 -4.33 -8.51 5.52
C ARG A 82 -3.77 -9.78 6.16
N THR A 83 -3.19 -10.64 5.34
CA THR A 83 -2.64 -11.92 5.80
C THR A 83 -1.46 -11.71 6.75
N THR A 84 -0.52 -10.85 6.38
CA THR A 84 0.65 -10.53 7.19
C THR A 84 0.26 -9.89 8.53
N THR A 85 -0.66 -8.92 8.52
CA THR A 85 -1.04 -8.21 9.75
C THR A 85 -1.75 -9.13 10.75
N LYS A 86 -2.56 -10.07 10.27
CA LYS A 86 -3.28 -11.06 11.10
C LYS A 86 -2.35 -12.08 11.77
N GLN A 87 -1.08 -12.16 11.39
CA GLN A 87 -0.11 -13.05 12.03
C GLN A 87 0.35 -12.54 13.40
N SER A 88 0.16 -11.25 13.69
CA SER A 88 0.52 -10.68 14.99
C SER A 88 -0.38 -11.21 16.11
N PRO A 89 0.19 -11.61 17.27
CA PRO A 89 -0.61 -11.96 18.45
C PRO A 89 -1.35 -10.77 19.07
N TYR A 90 -0.99 -9.55 18.69
CA TYR A 90 -1.62 -8.31 19.15
C TYR A 90 -2.70 -7.80 18.19
N PHE A 91 -2.98 -8.51 17.10
CA PHE A 91 -4.05 -8.13 16.18
C PHE A 91 -5.42 -8.38 16.80
N HIS A 92 -6.23 -7.31 16.93
CA HIS A 92 -7.53 -7.40 17.60
C HIS A 92 -8.71 -6.99 16.73
N TRP A 93 -8.56 -5.98 15.88
CA TRP A 93 -9.69 -5.42 15.15
C TRP A 93 -9.25 -4.82 13.82
N HIS A 94 -10.12 -4.93 12.82
CA HIS A 94 -10.06 -4.13 11.60
C HIS A 94 -11.35 -3.32 11.46
N LYS A 95 -11.21 -2.00 11.25
CA LYS A 95 -12.33 -1.11 10.91
C LYS A 95 -12.28 -0.82 9.42
N VAL A 96 -13.38 -1.10 8.74
CA VAL A 96 -13.53 -0.86 7.30
C VAL A 96 -14.35 0.41 7.10
N GLY A 97 -13.73 1.43 6.51
CA GLY A 97 -14.44 2.55 5.89
C GLY A 97 -14.76 2.23 4.43
N LYS A 98 -15.62 3.02 3.79
CA LYS A 98 -15.93 2.83 2.35
C LYS A 98 -14.71 2.99 1.44
N HIS A 99 -13.66 3.68 1.90
CA HIS A 99 -12.50 4.05 1.11
C HIS A 99 -11.16 3.61 1.74
N SER A 100 -11.20 3.00 2.92
CA SER A 100 -9.99 2.67 3.67
C SER A 100 -10.19 1.43 4.53
N GLU A 101 -9.13 0.67 4.73
CA GLU A 101 -9.09 -0.44 5.67
C GLU A 101 -8.08 -0.13 6.77
N MET A 102 -8.50 -0.17 8.03
CA MET A 102 -7.65 0.09 9.19
C MET A 102 -7.47 -1.18 9.99
N PHE A 103 -6.23 -1.48 10.34
CA PHE A 103 -5.79 -2.63 11.13
C PHE A 103 -5.24 -2.13 12.47
N ARG A 104 -5.79 -2.67 13.55
CA ARG A 104 -5.40 -2.31 14.91
C ARG A 104 -4.66 -3.44 15.60
N LEU A 105 -3.43 -3.16 16.00
CA LEU A 105 -2.63 -3.97 16.91
C LEU A 105 -2.69 -3.34 18.30
N SER A 106 -2.83 -4.13 19.37
CA SER A 106 -2.99 -3.59 20.72
C SER A 106 -2.42 -4.52 21.78
N SER A 107 -1.75 -3.95 22.77
CA SER A 107 -1.29 -4.64 23.98
C SER A 107 -1.88 -3.98 25.23
N LYS A 108 -1.42 -4.35 26.43
CA LYS A 108 -1.83 -3.65 27.67
C LYS A 108 -1.43 -2.17 27.66
N TYR A 109 -0.30 -1.83 27.06
CA TYR A 109 0.31 -0.50 27.16
C TYR A 109 0.19 0.31 25.87
N LEU A 110 0.03 -0.33 24.72
CA LEU A 110 0.09 0.35 23.42
C LEU A 110 -1.08 0.01 22.52
N VAL A 111 -1.35 0.93 21.60
CA VAL A 111 -2.15 0.70 20.40
C VAL A 111 -1.34 1.17 19.21
N SER A 112 -1.32 0.36 18.15
CA SER A 112 -0.83 0.76 16.84
C SER A 112 -1.97 0.64 15.84
N ASP A 113 -2.27 1.75 15.19
CA ASP A 113 -3.22 1.80 14.08
C ASP A 113 -2.44 1.94 12.78
N PHE A 114 -2.81 1.12 11.80
CA PHE A 114 -2.27 1.13 10.46
C PHE A 114 -3.44 1.16 9.46
N TRP A 115 -3.40 2.00 8.43
CA TRP A 115 -4.48 2.06 7.44
C TRP A 115 -3.99 2.15 6.00
N ILE A 116 -4.80 1.56 5.11
CA ILE A 116 -4.59 1.53 3.67
C ILE A 116 -5.75 2.19 2.94
N ASP A 117 -5.45 2.99 1.92
CA ASP A 117 -6.43 3.57 1.02
C ASP A 117 -6.79 2.52 -0.05
N LEU A 118 -8.07 2.17 -0.16
CA LEU A 118 -8.52 1.09 -1.04
C LEU A 118 -8.61 1.51 -2.51
N HIS A 119 -8.68 2.81 -2.79
CA HIS A 119 -8.75 3.34 -4.15
C HIS A 119 -7.35 3.35 -4.80
N THR A 120 -6.36 3.85 -4.06
CA THR A 120 -4.96 3.92 -4.50
C THR A 120 -4.19 2.64 -4.20
N LYS A 121 -4.71 1.79 -3.31
CA LYS A 121 -4.01 0.62 -2.74
C LYS A 121 -2.70 0.99 -2.06
N GLU A 122 -2.53 2.23 -1.65
CA GLU A 122 -1.31 2.73 -1.01
C GLU A 122 -1.51 2.89 0.50
N ILE A 123 -0.42 2.79 1.23
CA ILE A 123 -0.38 3.16 2.64
C ILE A 123 0.08 4.62 2.70
N PRO A 124 -0.76 5.54 3.20
CA PRO A 124 -0.38 6.93 3.31
C PRO A 124 0.85 7.11 4.20
N LYS A 125 1.59 8.20 4.02
CA LYS A 125 2.78 8.49 4.85
C LYS A 125 2.46 8.56 6.35
N GLU A 126 1.27 9.04 6.70
CA GLU A 126 0.72 9.08 8.06
C GLU A 126 -0.15 7.85 8.35
N GLY A 127 -0.04 6.82 7.50
CA GLY A 127 -0.78 5.57 7.52
C GLY A 127 -0.46 4.66 8.70
N ILE A 128 0.48 5.04 9.56
CA ILE A 128 0.82 4.33 10.79
C ILE A 128 1.02 5.30 11.96
N THR A 129 0.44 4.92 13.09
CA THR A 129 0.52 5.65 14.36
C THR A 129 0.58 4.67 15.51
N VAL A 130 1.50 4.89 16.44
CA VAL A 130 1.64 4.15 17.70
C VAL A 130 1.45 5.11 18.85
N HIS A 131 0.54 4.78 19.76
CA HIS A 131 0.31 5.58 20.95
C HIS A 131 0.23 4.71 22.21
N VAL A 132 0.61 5.31 23.32
CA VAL A 132 0.43 4.72 24.64
C VAL A 132 -1.05 4.74 24.97
N LYS A 133 -1.57 3.60 25.46
CA LYS A 133 -2.89 3.56 26.07
C LYS A 133 -2.82 4.42 27.32
N LYS A 134 -3.57 5.51 27.32
CA LYS A 134 -3.69 6.37 28.50
C LYS A 134 -4.12 5.51 29.68
N ASP A 135 -3.32 5.48 30.74
CA ASP A 135 -3.74 4.93 32.01
C ASP A 135 -4.48 6.00 32.83
N GLU A 136 -5.08 5.61 33.95
CA GLU A 136 -5.74 6.58 34.85
C GLU A 136 -4.75 7.63 35.41
N ALA A 137 -3.44 7.35 35.42
CA ALA A 137 -2.42 8.27 35.93
C ALA A 137 -2.06 9.37 34.92
N ASP A 138 -2.25 9.15 33.62
CA ASP A 138 -2.07 10.16 32.57
C ASP A 138 -3.16 11.25 32.54
N TYR A 139 -4.21 11.13 33.38
CA TYR A 139 -5.33 12.09 33.49
C TYR A 139 -5.39 12.85 34.82
N LEU A 140 -4.41 12.63 35.71
CA LEU A 140 -4.33 13.28 37.02
C LEU A 140 -3.50 14.57 36.99
#